data_AF-A0A6C0F115-F1
#
_entry.id   AF-A0A6C0F115-F1
#
_cell.length_a   1.000
_cell.length_b   1.000
_cell.length_c   1.000
_cell.angle_alpha   90.00
_cell.angle_beta   90.00
_cell.angle_gamma   90.00
#
_symmetry.space_group_name_H-M   'P 1'
#
loop_
_entity.id
_entity.type
_entity.pdbx_description
1 polymer ?
#
loop_
_entity_poly.entity_id
_entity_poly.type
_entity_poly.pdbx_seq_one_letter_code
_entity_poly.pdbx_strand_id
1 'polypeptide(L)'
;MSDFINPSGVDEILQNEARNLANKLNSVNNTIASEKRIIQLNDSYSKRMAAYTNIVMVFVVALAIAIVMKLLKNNTPFVSDTVLSIVYIILISSSIIYSMFLLSDIISREKNDFDKLDLPPPKAVFTKSSTSSEPTELEVKSMLPGYCIGSNCCSVSMATIWDSTSKACKSGCAPGTYKDSTGGCVACAIGTSKTSSDISACTKCNSTQYTESTGATYCLQCPANKVANANGSACID
;
A
#
# COMPACT_ATOMS: atom_id res chain seq x y z
N MET A 1 48.28 -43.15 -51.60
CA MET A 1 47.01 -43.41 -50.89
C MET A 1 47.15 -42.86 -49.48
N SER A 2 46.80 -41.60 -49.31
CA SER A 2 46.49 -40.95 -48.02
C SER A 2 46.20 -39.49 -48.36
N ASP A 3 45.00 -39.24 -48.91
CA ASP A 3 44.50 -37.88 -49.00
C ASP A 3 44.37 -37.35 -47.57
N PHE A 4 45.20 -36.36 -47.28
CA PHE A 4 45.25 -35.62 -46.04
C PHE A 4 43.95 -34.80 -45.97
N ILE A 5 42.86 -35.42 -45.51
CA ILE A 5 41.67 -34.68 -45.08
C ILE A 5 42.15 -33.84 -43.90
N ASN A 6 42.36 -32.55 -44.15
CA ASN A 6 42.77 -31.60 -43.13
C ASN A 6 41.72 -31.63 -42.00
N PRO A 7 42.03 -32.20 -40.83
CA PRO A 7 41.06 -32.40 -39.76
C PRO A 7 40.52 -31.07 -39.23
N SER A 8 41.26 -29.97 -39.42
CA SER A 8 40.90 -28.62 -38.99
C SER A 8 39.69 -28.06 -39.74
N GLY A 9 39.60 -28.32 -41.06
CA GLY A 9 38.55 -27.72 -41.89
C GLY A 9 37.18 -28.37 -41.70
N VAL A 10 37.15 -29.70 -41.49
CA VAL A 10 35.91 -30.43 -41.23
C VAL A 10 35.36 -30.10 -39.85
N ASP A 11 36.23 -30.00 -38.84
CA ASP A 11 35.84 -29.61 -37.49
C ASP A 11 35.28 -28.17 -37.46
N GLU A 12 35.91 -27.24 -38.18
CA GLU A 12 35.41 -25.86 -38.30
C GLU A 12 34.01 -25.79 -38.94
N ILE A 13 33.74 -26.60 -39.98
CA ILE A 13 32.43 -26.68 -40.64
C ILE A 13 31.36 -27.24 -39.68
N LEU A 14 31.67 -28.32 -38.96
CA LEU A 14 30.76 -28.90 -37.96
C LEU A 14 30.47 -27.91 -36.83
N GLN A 15 31.48 -27.22 -36.33
CA GLN A 15 31.31 -26.19 -35.31
C GLN A 15 30.48 -25.01 -35.83
N ASN A 16 30.64 -24.63 -37.10
CA ASN A 16 29.87 -23.55 -37.70
C ASN A 16 28.39 -23.89 -37.83
N GLU A 17 28.06 -25.11 -38.27
CA GLU A 17 26.66 -25.57 -38.34
C GLU A 17 26.04 -25.74 -36.95
N ALA A 18 26.79 -26.28 -35.98
CA ALA A 18 26.33 -26.36 -34.59
C ALA A 18 26.02 -24.98 -34.00
N ARG A 19 26.85 -23.97 -34.30
CA ARG A 19 26.64 -22.58 -33.88
C ARG A 19 25.43 -21.96 -34.58
N ASN A 20 25.23 -22.24 -35.87
CA ASN A 20 24.08 -21.77 -36.64
C ASN A 20 22.76 -22.34 -36.09
N LEU A 21 22.72 -23.63 -35.78
CA LEU A 21 21.59 -24.30 -35.13
C LEU A 21 21.30 -23.73 -33.74
N ALA A 22 22.33 -23.51 -32.92
CA ALA A 22 22.19 -22.91 -31.59
C ALA A 22 21.63 -21.47 -31.67
N ASN A 23 22.09 -20.67 -32.62
CA ASN A 23 21.59 -19.32 -32.85
C ASN A 23 20.12 -19.31 -33.30
N LYS A 24 19.72 -20.22 -34.19
CA LYS A 24 18.31 -20.38 -34.61
C LYS A 24 17.42 -20.83 -33.45
N LEU A 25 17.86 -21.79 -32.64
CA LEU A 25 17.13 -22.24 -31.45
C LEU A 25 16.95 -21.12 -30.43
N ASN A 26 18.01 -20.35 -30.17
CA ASN A 26 17.95 -19.18 -29.28
C ASN A 26 17.02 -18.09 -29.83
N SER A 27 17.04 -17.83 -31.13
CA SER A 27 16.11 -16.90 -31.77
C SER A 27 14.65 -17.35 -31.57
N VAL A 28 14.36 -18.63 -31.82
CA VAL A 28 13.01 -19.19 -31.66
C VAL A 28 12.57 -19.16 -30.18
N ASN A 29 13.43 -19.56 -29.24
CA ASN A 29 13.13 -19.50 -27.80
C ASN A 29 12.86 -18.08 -27.32
N ASN A 30 13.61 -17.09 -27.81
CA ASN A 30 13.38 -15.69 -27.47
C ASN A 30 12.07 -15.15 -28.05
N THR A 31 11.70 -15.55 -29.27
CA THR A 31 10.40 -15.20 -29.88
C THR A 31 9.24 -15.86 -29.10
N ILE A 32 9.32 -17.16 -28.80
CA ILE A 32 8.31 -17.88 -28.02
C ILE A 32 8.18 -17.32 -26.60
N ALA A 33 9.29 -16.95 -25.95
CA ALA A 33 9.26 -16.34 -24.62
C ALA A 33 8.56 -14.98 -24.62
N SER A 34 8.73 -14.18 -25.69
CA SER A 34 8.05 -12.90 -25.85
C SER A 34 6.55 -13.04 -26.15
N GLU A 35 6.17 -14.01 -26.99
CA GLU A 35 4.77 -14.32 -27.30
C GLU A 35 4.03 -14.93 -26.10
N LYS A 36 4.71 -15.76 -25.29
CA LYS A 36 4.14 -16.38 -24.09
C LYS A 36 3.69 -15.37 -23.04
N ARG A 37 4.37 -14.23 -22.91
CA ARG A 37 3.96 -13.12 -22.02
C ARG A 37 2.69 -12.42 -22.50
N ILE A 38 2.49 -12.31 -23.81
CA ILE A 38 1.29 -11.72 -24.41
C ILE A 38 0.09 -12.66 -24.24
N ILE A 39 0.29 -13.97 -24.38
CA ILE A 39 -0.74 -14.99 -24.13
C ILE A 39 -1.13 -15.04 -22.65
N GLN A 40 -0.14 -14.95 -21.74
CA GLN A 40 -0.39 -14.84 -20.29
C GLN A 40 -1.14 -13.55 -19.91
N LEU A 41 -0.95 -12.45 -20.64
CA LEU A 41 -1.73 -11.23 -20.46
C LEU A 41 -3.16 -11.34 -21.05
N ASN A 42 -3.31 -12.07 -22.16
CA ASN A 42 -4.57 -12.19 -22.90
C ASN A 42 -5.58 -13.17 -22.24
N ASP A 43 -5.11 -14.12 -21.43
CA ASP A 43 -5.99 -15.00 -20.64
C ASP A 43 -6.80 -14.24 -19.58
N SER A 44 -6.22 -13.16 -19.02
CA SER A 44 -6.93 -12.24 -18.13
C SER A 44 -8.03 -11.45 -18.87
N TYR A 45 -7.80 -11.10 -20.14
CA TYR A 45 -8.79 -10.43 -20.99
C TYR A 45 -9.94 -11.35 -21.39
N SER A 46 -9.67 -12.61 -21.77
CA SER A 46 -10.71 -13.56 -22.18
C SER A 46 -11.66 -13.90 -21.01
N LYS A 47 -11.12 -14.07 -19.79
CA LYS A 47 -11.89 -14.31 -18.56
C LYS A 47 -12.78 -13.12 -18.18
N ARG A 48 -12.29 -11.88 -18.33
CA ARG A 48 -13.08 -10.65 -18.18
C ARG A 48 -14.24 -10.58 -19.16
N MET A 49 -13.96 -10.89 -20.43
CA MET A 49 -14.98 -10.87 -21.47
C MET A 49 -16.02 -11.97 -21.26
N ALA A 50 -15.63 -13.15 -20.78
CA ALA A 50 -16.56 -14.23 -20.42
C ALA A 50 -17.51 -13.84 -19.27
N ALA A 51 -17.00 -13.19 -18.23
CA ALA A 51 -17.81 -12.66 -17.13
C ALA A 51 -18.77 -11.55 -17.61
N TYR A 52 -18.31 -10.67 -18.51
CA TYR A 52 -19.16 -9.65 -19.13
C TYR A 52 -20.25 -10.26 -20.01
N THR A 53 -19.94 -11.31 -20.79
CA THR A 53 -20.96 -12.01 -21.57
C THR A 53 -22.04 -12.67 -20.70
N ASN A 54 -21.69 -13.15 -19.50
CA ASN A 54 -22.68 -13.67 -18.56
C ASN A 54 -23.65 -12.57 -18.06
N ILE A 55 -23.13 -11.37 -17.75
CA ILE A 55 -23.97 -10.23 -17.37
C ILE A 55 -24.92 -9.85 -18.51
N VAL A 56 -24.41 -9.75 -19.74
CA VAL A 56 -25.22 -9.42 -20.92
C VAL A 56 -26.30 -10.48 -21.16
N MET A 57 -25.97 -11.77 -21.00
CA MET A 57 -26.95 -12.86 -21.12
C MET A 57 -28.10 -12.74 -20.12
N VAL A 58 -27.86 -12.30 -18.88
CA VAL A 58 -28.92 -12.07 -17.88
C VAL A 58 -29.91 -11.00 -18.36
N PHE A 59 -29.42 -9.88 -18.89
CA PHE A 59 -30.29 -8.84 -19.45
C PHE A 59 -31.07 -9.32 -20.69
N VAL A 60 -30.41 -10.07 -21.58
CA VAL A 60 -31.07 -10.64 -22.77
C VAL A 60 -32.19 -11.61 -22.37
N VAL A 61 -31.96 -12.47 -21.37
CA VAL A 61 -32.97 -13.40 -20.86
C VAL A 61 -34.12 -12.64 -20.18
N ALA A 62 -33.84 -11.62 -19.36
CA ALA A 62 -34.87 -10.80 -18.73
C ALA A 62 -35.76 -10.08 -19.76
N LEU A 63 -35.15 -9.55 -20.84
CA LEU A 63 -35.88 -8.95 -21.95
C LEU A 63 -36.71 -9.99 -22.73
N ALA A 64 -36.18 -11.19 -22.95
CA ALA A 64 -36.92 -12.28 -23.59
C ALA A 64 -38.15 -12.69 -22.76
N ILE A 65 -37.98 -12.87 -21.45
CA ILE A 65 -39.10 -13.14 -20.52
C ILE A 65 -40.12 -12.01 -20.58
N ALA A 66 -39.68 -10.75 -20.63
CA ALA A 66 -40.57 -9.62 -20.72
C ALA A 66 -41.41 -9.62 -22.02
N ILE A 67 -40.79 -9.96 -23.16
CA ILE A 67 -41.49 -10.09 -24.44
C ILE A 67 -42.49 -11.26 -24.40
N VAL A 68 -42.10 -12.41 -23.84
CA VAL A 68 -42.98 -13.58 -23.70
C VAL A 68 -44.19 -13.25 -22.83
N MET A 69 -44.00 -12.56 -21.70
CA MET A 69 -45.09 -12.10 -20.83
C MET A 69 -46.08 -11.17 -21.56
N LYS A 70 -45.57 -10.28 -22.43
CA LYS A 70 -46.41 -9.42 -23.26
C LYS A 70 -47.23 -10.22 -24.29
N LEU A 71 -46.63 -11.24 -24.89
CA LEU A 71 -47.31 -12.13 -25.84
C LEU A 71 -48.37 -13.01 -25.16
N LEU A 72 -48.07 -13.54 -23.97
CA LEU A 72 -49.00 -14.33 -23.17
C LEU A 72 -50.22 -13.51 -22.73
N LYS A 73 -50.02 -12.25 -22.35
CA LYS A 73 -51.12 -11.30 -22.09
C LYS A 73 -51.98 -11.11 -23.34
N ASN A 74 -51.39 -10.95 -24.52
CA ASN A 74 -52.15 -10.76 -25.76
C ASN A 74 -53.06 -11.96 -26.08
N ASN A 75 -52.70 -13.16 -25.61
CA ASN A 75 -53.46 -14.39 -25.83
C ASN A 75 -54.35 -14.81 -24.64
N THR A 76 -54.29 -14.11 -23.50
CA THR A 76 -55.07 -14.46 -22.30
C THR A 76 -55.75 -13.21 -21.71
N PRO A 77 -57.10 -13.18 -21.64
CA PRO A 77 -57.85 -12.00 -21.17
C PRO A 77 -57.86 -11.83 -19.63
N PHE A 78 -57.05 -12.57 -18.89
CA PHE A 78 -57.20 -12.75 -17.43
C PHE A 78 -56.32 -11.81 -16.58
N VAL A 79 -55.22 -11.26 -17.12
CA VAL A 79 -54.26 -10.50 -16.31
C VAL A 79 -54.43 -8.98 -16.49
N SER A 80 -54.64 -8.27 -15.38
CA SER A 80 -54.74 -6.81 -15.35
C SER A 80 -53.40 -6.10 -15.64
N ASP A 81 -53.46 -4.96 -16.33
CA ASP A 81 -52.31 -4.16 -16.76
C ASP A 81 -51.41 -3.72 -15.59
N THR A 82 -52.01 -3.41 -14.44
CA THR A 82 -51.30 -2.99 -13.23
C THR A 82 -50.47 -4.11 -12.63
N VAL A 83 -50.95 -5.36 -12.72
CA VAL A 83 -50.21 -6.51 -12.18
C VAL A 83 -48.99 -6.78 -13.06
N LEU A 84 -49.11 -6.66 -14.38
CA LEU A 84 -47.99 -6.85 -15.29
C LEU A 84 -46.93 -5.74 -15.17
N SER A 85 -47.33 -4.49 -14.95
CA SER A 85 -46.36 -3.39 -14.75
C SER A 85 -45.53 -3.60 -13.47
N ILE A 86 -46.17 -4.05 -12.38
CA ILE A 86 -45.46 -4.40 -11.14
C ILE A 86 -44.47 -5.54 -11.39
N VAL A 87 -44.87 -6.59 -12.12
CA VAL A 87 -43.97 -7.72 -12.42
C VAL A 87 -42.80 -7.27 -13.31
N TYR A 88 -43.00 -6.38 -14.29
CA TYR A 88 -41.90 -5.84 -15.09
C TYR A 88 -40.89 -5.04 -14.25
N ILE A 89 -41.38 -4.20 -13.32
CA ILE A 89 -40.51 -3.43 -12.43
C ILE A 89 -39.65 -4.38 -11.58
N ILE A 90 -40.25 -5.46 -11.05
CA ILE A 90 -39.53 -6.49 -10.28
C ILE A 90 -38.50 -7.23 -11.14
N LEU A 91 -38.84 -7.61 -12.37
CA LEU A 91 -37.92 -8.29 -13.29
C LEU A 91 -36.72 -7.40 -13.67
N ILE A 92 -36.94 -6.11 -13.94
CA ILE A 92 -35.86 -5.20 -14.31
C ILE A 92 -34.98 -4.87 -13.09
N SER A 93 -35.59 -4.57 -11.94
CA SER A 93 -34.85 -4.26 -10.71
C SER A 93 -33.99 -5.44 -10.23
N SER A 94 -34.53 -6.66 -10.22
CA SER A 94 -33.76 -7.86 -9.86
C SER A 94 -32.58 -8.10 -10.81
N SER A 95 -32.75 -7.87 -12.11
CA SER A 95 -31.68 -8.01 -13.11
C SER A 95 -30.54 -7.00 -12.89
N ILE A 96 -30.88 -5.75 -12.54
CA ILE A 96 -29.91 -4.69 -12.22
C ILE A 96 -29.17 -5.00 -10.92
N ILE A 97 -29.89 -5.39 -9.87
CA ILE A 97 -29.30 -5.75 -8.57
C ILE A 97 -28.33 -6.92 -8.73
N TYR A 98 -28.74 -7.99 -9.42
CA TYR A 98 -27.88 -9.14 -9.71
C TYR A 98 -26.61 -8.73 -10.47
N SER A 99 -26.76 -7.86 -11.48
CA SER A 99 -25.63 -7.34 -12.25
C SER A 99 -24.69 -6.50 -11.39
N MET A 100 -25.19 -5.69 -10.46
CA MET A 100 -24.37 -4.91 -9.52
C MET A 100 -23.58 -5.79 -8.55
N PHE A 101 -24.17 -6.87 -8.03
CA PHE A 101 -23.45 -7.85 -7.21
C PHE A 101 -22.34 -8.54 -8.02
N LEU A 102 -22.64 -8.94 -9.25
CA LEU A 102 -21.66 -9.59 -10.13
C LEU A 102 -20.53 -8.63 -10.55
N LEU A 103 -20.84 -7.35 -10.80
CA LEU A 103 -19.83 -6.31 -11.03
C LEU A 103 -18.98 -6.06 -9.79
N SER A 104 -19.57 -6.11 -8.59
CA SER A 104 -18.82 -5.97 -7.34
C SER A 104 -17.85 -7.13 -7.15
N ASP A 105 -18.25 -8.36 -7.47
CA ASP A 105 -17.38 -9.55 -7.46
C ASP A 105 -16.25 -9.46 -8.49
N ILE A 106 -16.51 -8.85 -9.66
CA ILE A 106 -15.50 -8.64 -10.73
C ILE A 106 -14.53 -7.50 -10.38
N ILE A 107 -15.03 -6.39 -9.84
CA ILE A 107 -14.21 -5.22 -9.43
C ILE A 107 -13.38 -5.54 -8.20
N SER A 108 -13.84 -6.45 -7.34
CA SER A 108 -13.09 -6.94 -6.18
C SER A 108 -11.86 -7.78 -6.57
N ARG A 109 -11.65 -8.10 -7.85
CA ARG A 109 -10.49 -8.87 -8.32
C ARG A 109 -9.36 -7.94 -8.78
N GLU A 110 -8.12 -8.29 -8.44
CA GLU A 110 -6.94 -7.48 -8.72
C GLU A 110 -6.82 -7.18 -10.22
N LYS A 111 -6.50 -5.92 -10.55
CA LYS A 111 -6.45 -5.41 -11.95
C LYS A 111 -5.44 -6.17 -12.83
N ASN A 112 -4.54 -6.95 -12.25
CA ASN A 112 -3.44 -7.60 -12.97
C ASN A 112 -3.47 -9.14 -12.97
N ASP A 113 -4.34 -9.83 -12.20
CA ASP A 113 -4.43 -11.31 -12.22
C ASP A 113 -5.82 -11.80 -11.76
N PHE A 114 -6.59 -12.44 -12.65
CA PHE A 114 -8.02 -12.78 -12.43
C PHE A 114 -8.25 -14.01 -11.55
N ASP A 115 -7.22 -14.83 -11.33
CA ASP A 115 -7.30 -16.13 -10.65
C ASP A 115 -6.92 -16.09 -9.16
N LYS A 116 -6.51 -14.93 -8.62
CA LYS A 116 -6.07 -14.82 -7.21
C LYS A 116 -7.15 -14.20 -6.32
N LEU A 117 -7.46 -14.92 -5.25
CA LEU A 117 -8.32 -14.49 -4.15
C LEU A 117 -7.49 -13.62 -3.20
N ASP A 118 -7.96 -12.41 -2.87
CA ASP A 118 -7.31 -11.53 -1.90
C ASP A 118 -7.50 -12.11 -0.50
N LEU A 119 -6.55 -12.93 -0.06
CA LEU A 119 -6.55 -13.50 1.28
C LEU A 119 -6.00 -12.44 2.24
N PRO A 120 -6.76 -12.03 3.27
CA PRO A 120 -6.21 -11.15 4.30
C PRO A 120 -4.96 -11.80 4.90
N PRO A 121 -3.84 -11.08 5.02
CA PRO A 121 -2.59 -11.68 5.48
C PRO A 121 -2.79 -12.30 6.87
N PRO A 122 -2.19 -13.47 7.14
CA PRO A 122 -2.29 -14.12 8.43
C PRO A 122 -1.75 -13.18 9.51
N LYS A 123 -2.45 -13.13 10.64
CA LYS A 123 -2.02 -12.40 11.84
C LYS A 123 -0.76 -13.08 12.40
N ALA A 124 0.39 -12.80 11.80
CA ALA A 124 1.67 -13.28 12.30
C ALA A 124 2.18 -12.32 13.38
N VAL A 125 2.39 -12.91 14.56
CA VAL A 125 2.95 -12.36 15.79
C VAL A 125 4.35 -11.79 15.50
N PHE A 126 4.55 -10.50 15.75
CA PHE A 126 5.85 -9.85 15.56
C PHE A 126 6.72 -9.98 16.82
N THR A 127 7.70 -10.87 16.76
CA THR A 127 8.88 -10.88 17.64
C THR A 127 9.93 -9.92 17.09
N LYS A 128 10.42 -9.02 17.94
CA LYS A 128 11.49 -8.04 17.68
C LYS A 128 12.81 -8.71 17.29
N SER A 129 13.60 -8.05 16.44
CA SER A 129 15.05 -7.91 16.63
C SER A 129 15.67 -6.86 15.71
N SER A 130 16.56 -6.07 16.30
CA SER A 130 17.35 -4.98 15.72
C SER A 130 18.57 -5.50 14.94
N THR A 131 19.15 -4.61 14.13
CA THR A 131 20.59 -4.45 13.76
C THR A 131 20.79 -4.35 12.25
N SER A 132 21.31 -3.19 11.86
CA SER A 132 21.49 -2.67 10.51
C SER A 132 22.83 -3.05 9.88
N SER A 133 22.79 -3.60 8.65
CA SER A 133 23.78 -3.32 7.59
C SER A 133 23.29 -3.88 6.25
N GLU A 134 23.33 -3.00 5.23
CA GLU A 134 23.03 -3.14 3.79
C GLU A 134 21.56 -3.05 3.31
N PRO A 135 21.36 -2.44 2.11
CA PRO A 135 20.18 -1.66 1.79
C PRO A 135 19.20 -2.49 0.96
N THR A 136 18.14 -2.96 1.61
CA THR A 136 17.00 -3.56 0.91
C THR A 136 15.76 -2.71 1.11
N GLU A 137 15.24 -2.22 -0.02
CA GLU A 137 13.86 -1.85 -0.30
C GLU A 137 12.93 -1.80 0.91
N LEU A 138 12.84 -0.63 1.54
CA LEU A 138 11.72 -0.32 2.42
C LEU A 138 11.43 1.18 2.38
N GLU A 139 11.13 1.70 1.19
CA GLU A 139 10.26 2.87 1.10
C GLU A 139 8.81 2.38 1.06
N VAL A 140 8.36 1.90 2.23
CA VAL A 140 6.95 1.59 2.46
C VAL A 140 6.18 2.90 2.36
N LYS A 141 5.58 3.08 1.18
CA LYS A 141 4.14 3.28 1.03
C LYS A 141 3.56 4.39 1.93
N SER A 142 4.25 5.53 2.02
CA SER A 142 3.71 6.79 2.56
C SER A 142 2.82 7.52 1.53
N MET A 143 2.10 6.78 0.68
CA MET A 143 1.34 7.33 -0.45
C MET A 143 -0.09 6.78 -0.59
N LEU A 144 -0.66 6.16 0.46
CA LEU A 144 -2.12 5.97 0.51
C LEU A 144 -2.76 7.11 1.30
N PRO A 145 -3.71 7.85 0.71
CA PRO A 145 -4.44 8.89 1.43
C PRO A 145 -5.34 8.23 2.48
N GLY A 146 -5.01 8.41 3.76
CA GLY A 146 -5.93 8.16 4.87
C GLY A 146 -5.52 7.12 5.92
N TYR A 147 -4.35 6.50 5.86
CA TYR A 147 -3.93 5.58 6.93
C TYR A 147 -2.44 5.73 7.28
N CYS A 148 -2.13 6.79 8.02
CA CYS A 148 -0.85 6.91 8.69
C CYS A 148 -1.05 6.59 10.18
N ILE A 149 -0.31 5.59 10.69
CA ILE A 149 -0.28 5.24 12.11
C ILE A 149 1.14 5.29 12.63
N GLY A 150 1.33 6.01 13.74
CA GLY A 150 2.60 6.09 14.46
C GLY A 150 3.17 7.50 14.57
N SER A 151 4.30 7.64 15.24
CA SER A 151 4.97 8.93 15.45
C SER A 151 5.43 9.61 14.17
N ASN A 152 5.72 8.83 13.12
CA ASN A 152 6.09 9.32 11.79
C ASN A 152 4.93 10.01 11.05
N CYS A 153 3.71 9.91 11.57
CA CYS A 153 2.53 10.54 10.99
C CYS A 153 2.31 11.97 11.48
N CYS A 154 3.01 12.36 12.53
CA CYS A 154 2.89 13.67 13.12
C CYS A 154 4.10 14.51 12.75
N SER A 155 3.85 15.77 12.42
CA SER A 155 4.92 16.69 12.05
C SER A 155 5.41 17.46 13.27
N VAL A 156 6.72 17.40 13.50
CA VAL A 156 7.43 18.19 14.52
C VAL A 156 7.35 19.68 14.20
N SER A 157 7.32 20.05 12.92
CA SER A 157 7.21 21.45 12.49
C SER A 157 5.84 22.08 12.79
N MET A 158 4.81 21.26 13.00
CA MET A 158 3.45 21.70 13.35
C MET A 158 3.14 21.49 14.84
N ALA A 159 4.15 21.13 15.64
CA ALA A 159 4.01 20.81 17.05
C ALA A 159 2.92 19.75 17.32
N THR A 160 3.05 18.60 16.65
CA THR A 160 2.15 17.46 16.82
C THR A 160 2.89 16.19 17.24
N ILE A 161 2.28 15.42 18.13
CA ILE A 161 2.77 14.11 18.57
C ILE A 161 1.68 13.05 18.43
N TRP A 162 2.10 11.81 18.22
CA TRP A 162 1.17 10.68 18.07
C TRP A 162 0.59 10.27 19.42
N ASP A 163 -0.73 10.11 19.46
CA ASP A 163 -1.43 9.56 20.61
C ASP A 163 -1.95 8.16 20.28
N SER A 164 -1.44 7.17 21.01
CA SER A 164 -1.81 5.76 20.84
C SER A 164 -3.23 5.43 21.28
N THR A 165 -3.84 6.28 22.10
CA THR A 165 -5.20 6.12 22.63
C THR A 165 -6.22 6.65 21.64
N SER A 166 -6.01 7.87 21.13
CA SER A 166 -6.92 8.47 20.13
C SER A 166 -6.60 8.04 18.69
N LYS A 167 -5.50 7.31 18.46
CA LYS A 167 -5.02 6.89 17.13
C LYS A 167 -4.91 8.08 16.16
N ALA A 168 -4.50 9.23 16.69
CA ALA A 168 -4.43 10.48 15.95
C ALA A 168 -3.27 11.33 16.45
N CYS A 169 -2.86 12.31 15.63
CA CYS A 169 -1.93 13.34 16.06
C CYS A 169 -2.66 14.37 16.94
N LYS A 170 -2.07 14.67 18.10
CA LYS A 170 -2.52 15.77 18.97
C LYS A 170 -1.45 16.85 19.05
N SER A 171 -1.87 18.05 19.40
CA SER A 171 -0.94 19.15 19.70
C SER A 171 -0.03 18.76 20.86
N GLY A 172 1.28 18.84 20.65
CA GLY A 172 2.28 18.48 21.64
C GLY A 172 3.68 18.46 21.05
N CYS A 173 4.67 18.54 21.94
CA CYS A 173 6.08 18.42 21.62
C CYS A 173 6.68 17.31 22.47
N ALA A 174 7.73 16.64 21.98
CA ALA A 174 8.37 15.61 22.79
C ALA A 174 8.98 16.22 24.08
N PRO A 175 9.16 15.44 25.17
CA PRO A 175 9.89 15.90 26.34
C PRO A 175 11.25 16.50 25.95
N GLY A 176 11.65 17.57 26.62
CA GLY A 176 12.82 18.36 26.25
C GLY A 176 12.60 19.32 25.08
N THR A 177 11.38 19.43 24.53
CA THR A 177 11.06 20.37 23.45
C THR A 177 9.79 21.17 23.74
N TYR A 178 9.71 22.39 23.20
CA TYR A 178 8.56 23.28 23.33
C TYR A 178 8.17 23.90 22.00
N LYS A 179 6.95 24.42 21.90
CA LYS A 179 6.49 25.12 20.70
C LYS A 179 6.99 26.56 20.72
N ASP A 180 7.81 26.92 19.74
CA ASP A 180 8.23 28.31 19.53
C ASP A 180 7.16 29.10 18.74
N SER A 181 7.35 30.41 18.65
CA SER A 181 6.65 31.38 17.79
C SER A 181 6.55 30.95 16.32
N THR A 182 7.54 30.21 15.79
CA THR A 182 7.50 29.64 14.43
C THR A 182 6.50 28.47 14.30
N GLY A 183 5.99 27.93 15.40
CA GLY A 183 4.95 26.89 15.43
C GLY A 183 5.46 25.45 15.50
N GLY A 184 6.76 25.22 15.34
CA GLY A 184 7.41 23.91 15.47
C GLY A 184 7.96 23.63 16.86
N CYS A 185 8.27 22.36 17.14
CA CYS A 185 8.95 21.97 18.37
C CYS A 185 10.45 22.24 18.27
N VAL A 186 10.97 23.01 19.22
CA VAL A 186 12.40 23.32 19.36
C VAL A 186 12.91 22.80 20.70
N ALA A 187 14.19 22.43 20.76
CA ALA A 187 14.81 21.90 21.97
C ALA A 187 14.90 22.97 23.07
N CYS A 188 14.70 22.54 24.33
CA CYS A 188 14.94 23.38 25.49
C CYS A 188 16.40 23.87 25.50
N ALA A 189 16.60 25.17 25.74
CA ALA A 189 17.93 25.72 25.89
C ALA A 189 18.62 25.18 27.15
N ILE A 190 19.95 25.25 27.19
CA ILE A 190 20.73 24.92 28.38
C ILE A 190 20.23 25.77 29.58
N GLY A 191 20.17 25.15 30.76
CA GLY A 191 19.61 25.72 31.98
C GLY A 191 18.09 25.61 32.08
N THR A 192 17.44 24.94 31.13
CA THR A 192 15.99 24.69 31.14
C THR A 192 15.67 23.24 30.83
N SER A 193 14.57 22.73 31.38
CA SER A 193 14.13 21.36 31.15
C SER A 193 12.62 21.24 31.01
N LYS A 194 12.18 20.12 30.44
CA LYS A 194 10.76 19.81 30.32
C LYS A 194 10.50 18.32 30.27
N THR A 195 9.68 17.83 31.18
CA THR A 195 9.30 16.40 31.26
C THR A 195 8.00 16.09 30.51
N SER A 196 7.12 17.08 30.33
CA SER A 196 5.81 16.89 29.71
C SER A 196 5.89 16.94 28.19
N SER A 197 5.00 16.19 27.54
CA SER A 197 4.90 16.15 26.07
C SER A 197 3.91 17.17 25.50
N ASP A 198 3.71 18.31 26.17
CA ASP A 198 2.77 19.36 25.75
C ASP A 198 3.50 20.44 24.92
N ILE A 199 2.83 21.55 24.62
CA ILE A 199 3.43 22.68 23.87
C ILE A 199 3.99 23.81 24.74
N SER A 200 3.91 23.69 26.07
CA SER A 200 4.33 24.72 27.02
C SER A 200 5.84 24.99 26.96
N ALA A 201 6.26 26.19 27.38
CA ALA A 201 7.67 26.58 27.41
C ALA A 201 8.48 25.74 28.42
N CYS A 202 9.79 25.64 28.20
CA CYS A 202 10.68 24.93 29.12
C CYS A 202 10.78 25.63 30.47
N THR A 203 10.93 24.83 31.53
CA THR A 203 11.05 25.32 32.90
C THR A 203 12.51 25.57 33.23
N LYS A 204 12.84 26.73 33.78
CA LYS A 204 14.21 27.05 34.20
C LYS A 204 14.63 26.17 35.38
N CYS A 205 15.85 25.66 35.33
CA CYS A 205 16.46 24.96 36.45
C CYS A 205 16.73 25.92 37.61
N ASN A 206 16.59 25.43 38.84
CA ASN A 206 16.83 26.23 40.03
C ASN A 206 18.33 26.54 40.20
N SER A 207 18.69 27.45 41.10
CA SER A 207 20.08 27.87 41.31
C SER A 207 21.04 26.75 41.75
N THR A 208 20.53 25.60 42.18
CA THR A 208 21.33 24.41 42.54
C THR A 208 21.33 23.35 41.45
N GLN A 209 20.81 23.66 40.25
CA GLN A 209 20.56 22.70 39.19
C GLN A 209 21.05 23.19 37.82
N TYR A 210 21.56 22.27 37.00
CA TYR A 210 22.12 22.55 35.69
C TYR A 210 21.67 21.51 34.65
N THR A 211 21.97 21.77 33.37
CA THR A 211 21.78 20.81 32.28
C THR A 211 23.03 20.78 31.41
N GLU A 212 23.47 19.59 30.99
CA GLU A 212 24.68 19.43 30.19
C GLU A 212 24.50 19.78 28.71
N SER A 213 23.26 19.68 28.19
CA SER A 213 22.95 19.88 26.79
C SER A 213 21.58 20.52 26.59
N THR A 214 21.34 21.02 25.38
CA THR A 214 19.99 21.37 24.92
C THR A 214 19.09 20.14 24.89
N GLY A 215 17.79 20.34 25.04
CA GLY A 215 16.80 19.27 24.98
C GLY A 215 16.66 18.48 26.30
N ALA A 216 17.15 19.02 27.41
CA ALA A 216 17.10 18.33 28.69
C ALA A 216 15.66 18.04 29.14
N THR A 217 15.39 16.80 29.53
CA THR A 217 14.09 16.42 30.08
C THR A 217 13.97 16.71 31.57
N TYR A 218 15.09 16.76 32.29
CA TYR A 218 15.17 17.07 33.71
C TYR A 218 16.41 17.89 34.00
N CYS A 219 16.42 18.62 35.13
CA CYS A 219 17.60 19.32 35.62
C CYS A 219 18.45 18.39 36.51
N LEU A 220 19.77 18.41 36.33
CA LEU A 220 20.73 17.71 37.18
C LEU A 220 21.04 18.55 38.43
N GLN A 221 21.26 17.90 39.57
CA GLN A 221 21.67 18.58 40.80
C GLN A 221 23.17 18.87 40.79
N CYS A 222 23.56 20.04 41.30
CA CYS A 222 24.95 20.33 41.56
C CYS A 222 25.49 19.51 42.76
N PRO A 223 26.79 19.15 42.75
CA PRO A 223 27.45 18.56 43.90
C PRO A 223 27.32 19.44 45.15
N ALA A 224 27.49 18.84 46.33
CA ALA A 224 27.37 19.56 47.60
C ALA A 224 28.24 20.83 47.62
N ASN A 225 27.65 21.94 48.08
CA ASN A 225 28.25 23.27 48.17
C ASN A 225 28.59 23.96 46.84
N LYS A 226 28.08 23.48 45.70
CA LYS A 226 28.20 24.17 44.40
C LYS A 226 26.85 24.73 43.95
N VAL A 227 26.88 25.82 43.18
CA VAL A 227 25.70 26.43 42.55
C VAL A 227 25.80 26.36 41.03
N ALA A 228 24.67 26.38 40.35
CA ALA A 228 24.66 26.47 38.90
C ALA A 228 25.12 27.86 38.44
N ASN A 229 25.89 27.91 37.35
CA ASN A 229 26.28 29.18 36.75
C ASN A 229 25.07 29.96 36.20
N ALA A 230 25.27 31.22 35.79
CA ALA A 230 24.19 32.09 35.31
C ALA A 230 23.36 31.51 34.15
N ASN A 231 23.99 30.67 33.31
CA ASN A 231 23.38 30.04 32.15
C ASN A 231 22.81 28.64 32.45
N GLY A 232 22.96 28.13 33.68
CA GLY A 232 22.52 26.79 34.09
C GLY A 232 23.21 25.64 33.34
N SER A 233 24.44 25.85 32.84
CA SER A 233 25.18 24.88 32.01
C SER A 233 26.18 24.03 32.79
N ALA A 234 26.63 24.49 33.94
CA ALA A 234 27.62 23.82 34.77
C ALA A 234 27.52 24.29 36.23
N CYS A 235 28.09 23.49 37.13
CA CYS A 235 28.22 23.84 38.54
C CYS A 235 29.54 24.56 38.81
N ILE A 236 29.47 25.64 39.57
CA ILE A 236 30.57 26.48 40.02
C ILE A 236 30.61 26.51 41.55
N ASP A 237 31.80 26.78 42.09
CA ASP A 237 32.02 26.97 43.54
C ASP A 237 31.44 28.29 44.05
#